data_AF-A0AAD4F5A1-F1
#
_entry.id   AF-A0AAD4F5A1-F1
#
_cell.length_a   1.000
_cell.length_b   1.000
_cell.length_c   1.000
_cell.angle_alpha   90.00
_cell.angle_beta   90.00
_cell.angle_gamma   90.00
#
_symmetry.space_group_name_H-M   'P 1'
#
loop_
_entity.id
_entity.type
_entity.pdbx_description
1 polymer ?
#
loop_
_entity_poly.entity_id
_entity_poly.type
_entity_poly.pdbx_seq_one_letter_code
_entity_poly.pdbx_strand_id
1 'polypeptide(L)'
;MAECMGLHRDGSAYGLSPLETQVRRLVWHQLCFLDIRTCEAQGPKPAIRREDYDTKMPLNCEEDELAPQTLVRPAPAETYTTILLSIMRFEFNEMMRNIWTDRRKLEMRKTTLTAMLSRVENFRKRMLEKYNRLLDDRVPIQKYSKLVMQLLIFRLHVMVLHPYHSNTANPLPDKLSGLLVTSGVLIIEIAIRLESNPMFRDWAWYLGAYQQYQIALLLATEIYYRPTHREAERIWPCLDWVFQLDPNVPREQKILQILTEIMSKTNLYMGLRKMVFTGVTNGEALWSLPRSNNGPGSPENSSDGGSVVGQSQRHGSIAGPAAPLPMVNVMEGLDWD
;
A
#
# COMPACT_ATOMS: atom_id res chain seq x y z
N MET A 1 -10.16 21.66 -6.41
CA MET A 1 -10.29 22.28 -5.07
C MET A 1 -8.93 22.55 -4.44
N ALA A 2 -8.09 21.54 -4.19
CA ALA A 2 -6.75 21.75 -3.61
C ALA A 2 -5.85 22.70 -4.43
N GLU A 3 -5.90 22.60 -5.76
CA GLU A 3 -5.19 23.54 -6.65
C GLU A 3 -5.74 24.96 -6.56
N CYS A 4 -7.07 25.12 -6.47
CA CYS A 4 -7.73 26.41 -6.30
C CYS A 4 -7.31 27.10 -4.98
N MET A 5 -7.02 26.30 -3.94
CA MET A 5 -6.48 26.79 -2.66
C MET A 5 -4.96 27.02 -2.68
N GLY A 6 -4.29 26.75 -3.81
CA GLY A 6 -2.84 26.94 -3.96
C GLY A 6 -1.97 25.95 -3.18
N LEU A 7 -2.49 24.78 -2.78
CA LEU A 7 -1.73 23.80 -1.98
C LEU A 7 -0.58 23.12 -2.75
N HIS A 8 -0.69 23.10 -4.08
CA HIS A 8 0.33 22.63 -5.02
C HIS A 8 1.53 23.60 -5.16
N ARG A 9 1.43 24.77 -4.52
CA ARG A 9 2.46 25.79 -4.53
C ARG A 9 3.05 25.95 -3.13
N ASP A 10 4.37 25.97 -3.04
CA ASP A 10 5.07 26.02 -1.77
C ASP A 10 4.78 27.35 -1.05
N GLY A 11 4.35 27.25 0.22
CA GLY A 11 4.01 28.41 1.03
C GLY A 11 5.12 29.46 1.14
N SER A 12 6.39 29.05 1.00
CA SER A 12 7.52 30.00 1.03
C SER A 12 7.52 30.99 -0.14
N ALA A 13 6.90 30.66 -1.27
CA ALA A 13 6.76 31.59 -2.40
C ALA A 13 5.74 32.71 -2.14
N TYR A 14 4.82 32.50 -1.19
CA TYR A 14 3.78 33.45 -0.82
C TYR A 14 4.10 34.22 0.48
N GLY A 15 5.27 34.00 1.08
CA GLY A 15 5.63 34.63 2.35
C GLY A 15 4.78 34.16 3.55
N LEU A 16 4.23 32.94 3.49
CA LEU A 16 3.44 32.38 4.59
C LEU A 16 4.32 32.06 5.80
N SER A 17 3.68 31.96 6.97
CA SER A 17 4.37 31.54 8.19
C SER A 17 4.97 30.13 8.04
N PRO A 18 5.99 29.78 8.84
CA PRO A 18 6.54 28.42 8.89
C PRO A 18 5.48 27.36 9.18
N LEU A 19 4.54 27.64 10.08
CA LEU A 19 3.43 26.75 10.43
C LEU A 19 2.52 26.50 9.22
N GLU A 20 2.01 27.56 8.60
CA GLU A 20 1.12 27.44 7.44
C GLU A 20 1.82 26.72 6.27
N THR A 21 3.10 27.05 6.05
CA THR A 21 3.90 26.38 5.03
C THR A 21 4.05 24.89 5.32
N GLN A 22 4.32 24.50 6.57
CA GLN A 22 4.43 23.10 6.96
C GLN A 22 3.10 22.36 6.79
N VAL A 23 1.99 22.92 7.27
CA VAL A 23 0.65 22.33 7.14
C VAL A 23 0.29 22.12 5.67
N ARG A 24 0.54 23.12 4.80
CA ARG A 24 0.30 23.00 3.36
C ARG A 24 1.11 21.87 2.74
N ARG A 25 2.40 21.74 3.10
CA ARG A 25 3.24 20.62 2.64
C ARG A 25 2.67 19.27 3.07
N LEU A 26 2.29 19.14 4.35
CA LEU A 26 1.71 17.89 4.88
C LEU A 26 0.43 17.49 4.14
N VAL A 27 -0.50 18.44 3.97
CA VAL A 27 -1.77 18.21 3.27
C VAL A 27 -1.52 17.84 1.81
N TRP A 28 -0.65 18.56 1.10
CA TRP A 28 -0.35 18.26 -0.30
C TRP A 28 0.24 16.86 -0.48
N HIS A 29 1.24 16.48 0.32
CA HIS A 29 1.83 15.14 0.21
C HIS A 29 0.86 14.02 0.62
N GLN A 30 -0.08 14.31 1.52
CA GLN A 30 -1.18 13.39 1.84
C GLN A 30 -2.18 13.24 0.67
N LEU A 31 -2.48 14.32 -0.07
CA LEU A 31 -3.27 14.24 -1.31
C LEU A 31 -2.55 13.41 -2.36
N CYS A 32 -1.25 13.63 -2.54
CA CYS A 32 -0.41 12.85 -3.44
C CYS A 32 -0.40 11.35 -3.07
N PHE A 33 -0.49 11.01 -1.78
CA PHE A 33 -0.67 9.62 -1.33
C PHE A 33 -2.04 9.06 -1.73
N LEU A 34 -3.12 9.80 -1.50
CA LEU A 34 -4.48 9.38 -1.83
C LEU A 34 -4.67 9.18 -3.35
N ASP A 35 -4.02 10.00 -4.18
CA ASP A 35 -3.98 9.83 -5.63
C ASP A 35 -3.38 8.47 -6.01
N ILE A 36 -2.19 8.13 -5.48
CA ILE A 36 -1.56 6.81 -5.70
C ILE A 36 -2.53 5.68 -5.30
N ARG A 37 -3.14 5.79 -4.12
CA ARG A 37 -4.04 4.75 -3.60
C ARG A 37 -5.27 4.54 -4.47
N THR A 38 -5.84 5.63 -4.98
CA THR A 38 -6.98 5.58 -5.88
C THR A 38 -6.61 4.89 -7.20
N CYS A 39 -5.43 5.21 -7.72
CA CYS A 39 -4.88 4.62 -8.93
C CYS A 39 -4.60 3.12 -8.82
N GLU A 40 -4.04 2.68 -7.69
CA GLU A 40 -3.82 1.26 -7.41
C GLU A 40 -5.15 0.46 -7.34
N ALA A 41 -6.24 1.08 -6.89
CA ALA A 41 -7.54 0.43 -6.77
C ALA A 41 -8.35 0.45 -8.07
N GLN A 42 -8.31 1.55 -8.83
CA GLN A 42 -9.19 1.75 -9.99
C GLN A 42 -8.50 1.46 -11.34
N GLY A 43 -7.17 1.39 -11.36
CA GLY A 43 -6.39 1.11 -12.57
C GLY A 43 -6.00 2.29 -13.50
N PRO A 44 -6.43 3.57 -13.33
CA PRO A 44 -5.77 4.66 -14.04
C PRO A 44 -4.46 5.06 -13.35
N LYS A 45 -3.55 5.67 -14.10
CA LYS A 45 -2.31 6.28 -13.58
C LYS A 45 -2.59 7.37 -12.52
N PRO A 46 -1.62 7.64 -11.61
CA PRO A 46 -1.65 8.85 -10.77
C PRO A 46 -1.94 10.09 -11.60
N ALA A 47 -2.93 10.88 -11.17
CA ALA A 47 -3.33 12.10 -11.84
C ALA A 47 -2.34 13.24 -11.58
N ILE A 48 -1.82 13.31 -10.34
CA ILE A 48 -0.89 14.36 -9.91
C ILE A 48 0.52 14.00 -10.35
N ARG A 49 1.12 14.84 -11.20
CA ARG A 49 2.49 14.63 -11.67
C ARG A 49 3.48 15.52 -10.94
N ARG A 50 4.75 15.12 -10.95
CA ARG A 50 5.79 15.85 -10.21
C ARG A 50 6.01 17.26 -10.76
N GLU A 51 5.81 17.44 -12.06
CA GLU A 51 5.93 18.73 -12.76
C GLU A 51 4.78 19.70 -12.44
N ASP A 52 3.68 19.23 -11.86
CA ASP A 52 2.47 20.03 -11.63
C ASP A 52 2.53 20.82 -10.31
N TYR A 53 3.53 20.59 -9.45
CA TYR A 53 3.68 21.24 -8.15
C TYR A 53 5.14 21.54 -7.76
N ASP A 54 5.33 22.59 -6.96
CA ASP A 54 6.64 22.97 -6.39
C ASP A 54 6.72 22.81 -4.86
N THR A 55 5.63 22.35 -4.23
CA THR A 55 5.55 22.04 -2.80
C THR A 55 6.67 21.10 -2.34
N LYS A 56 7.50 21.58 -1.41
CA LYS A 56 8.69 20.86 -0.91
C LYS A 56 8.29 19.78 0.11
N MET A 57 9.24 18.90 0.46
CA MET A 57 9.03 17.92 1.54
C MET A 57 8.84 18.65 2.88
N PRO A 58 7.95 18.18 3.78
CA PRO A 58 7.81 18.73 5.12
C PRO A 58 9.13 18.62 5.90
N LEU A 59 9.32 19.55 6.84
CA LEU A 59 10.48 19.56 7.73
C LEU A 59 10.27 18.58 8.89
N ASN A 60 11.34 17.88 9.31
CA ASN A 60 11.34 17.13 10.56
C ASN A 60 11.51 18.11 11.72
N CYS A 61 10.45 18.38 12.49
CA CYS A 61 10.46 19.27 13.66
C CYS A 61 9.27 18.90 14.55
N GLU A 62 9.33 19.30 15.83
CA GLU A 62 8.17 19.18 16.71
C GLU A 62 7.14 20.27 16.43
N GLU A 63 5.90 20.03 16.86
CA GLU A 63 4.77 20.95 16.67
C GLU A 63 4.99 22.27 17.43
N ASP A 64 5.57 22.19 18.63
CA ASP A 64 5.85 23.34 19.51
C ASP A 64 6.84 24.34 18.88
N GLU A 65 7.72 23.86 17.99
CA GLU A 65 8.69 24.72 17.27
C GLU A 65 8.01 25.56 16.18
N LEU A 66 6.79 25.18 15.76
CA LEU A 66 6.01 25.82 14.70
C LEU A 66 4.86 26.67 15.24
N ALA A 67 5.08 27.38 16.35
CA ALA A 67 4.07 28.28 16.89
C ALA A 67 3.67 29.40 15.88
N PRO A 68 2.41 29.91 15.93
CA PRO A 68 1.93 30.95 14.99
C PRO A 68 2.79 32.23 14.97
N GLN A 69 3.40 32.56 16.11
CA GLN A 69 4.30 33.71 16.26
C GLN A 69 5.74 33.45 15.79
N THR A 70 6.08 32.22 15.41
CA THR A 70 7.42 31.86 14.96
C THR A 70 7.65 32.41 13.55
N LEU A 71 8.49 33.45 13.44
CA LEU A 71 8.85 34.06 12.16
C LEU A 71 10.00 33.33 11.45
N VAL A 72 10.78 32.54 12.19
CA VAL A 72 11.98 31.86 11.69
C VAL A 72 11.73 30.37 11.58
N ARG A 73 11.99 29.80 10.41
CA ARG A 73 11.89 28.35 10.18
C ARG A 73 12.89 27.60 11.07
N PRO A 74 12.46 26.56 11.83
CA PRO A 74 13.38 25.77 12.65
C PRO A 74 14.35 24.95 11.78
N ALA A 75 15.45 24.52 12.38
CA ALA A 75 16.37 23.58 11.76
C ALA A 75 15.74 22.18 11.71
N PRO A 76 16.08 21.33 10.72
CA PRO A 76 15.63 19.94 10.72
C PRO A 76 16.16 19.20 11.96
N ALA A 77 15.26 18.59 12.74
CA ALA A 77 15.64 17.77 13.88
C ALA A 77 16.42 16.52 13.43
N GLU A 78 17.45 16.16 14.20
CA GLU A 78 18.23 14.93 14.03
C GLU A 78 17.75 13.78 14.92
N THR A 79 16.54 13.91 15.48
CA THR A 79 15.89 12.94 16.35
C THR A 79 14.54 12.50 15.77
N TYR A 80 13.96 11.48 16.39
CA TYR A 80 12.58 11.10 16.10
C TYR A 80 11.61 12.20 16.55
N THR A 81 10.78 12.69 15.62
CA THR A 81 9.68 13.60 15.93
C THR A 81 8.34 12.99 15.53
N THR A 82 7.25 13.61 15.98
CA THR A 82 5.88 13.16 15.66
C THR A 82 5.61 13.10 14.14
N ILE A 83 6.30 13.94 13.34
CA ILE A 83 6.08 14.02 11.89
C ILE A 83 7.00 13.11 11.06
N LEU A 84 8.02 12.50 11.67
CA LEU A 84 9.05 11.74 10.95
C LEU A 84 8.47 10.57 10.15
N LEU A 85 7.50 9.83 10.72
CA LEU A 85 6.81 8.73 10.04
C LEU A 85 6.08 9.21 8.77
N SER A 86 5.45 10.39 8.83
CA SER A 86 4.77 10.98 7.68
C SER A 86 5.76 11.36 6.59
N ILE A 87 6.88 12.02 6.94
CA ILE A 87 7.94 12.38 5.99
C ILE A 87 8.51 11.13 5.31
N MET A 88 8.83 10.11 6.09
CA MET A 88 9.34 8.84 5.57
C MET A 88 8.35 8.25 4.54
N ARG A 89 7.07 8.18 4.88
CA ARG A 89 6.02 7.70 3.97
C ARG A 89 5.92 8.55 2.70
N PHE A 90 6.04 9.87 2.80
CA PHE A 90 6.03 10.76 1.64
C PHE A 90 7.22 10.53 0.70
N GLU A 91 8.41 10.26 1.24
CA GLU A 91 9.57 9.88 0.42
C GLU A 91 9.34 8.55 -0.32
N PHE A 92 8.73 7.56 0.33
CA PHE A 92 8.32 6.32 -0.35
C PHE A 92 7.27 6.58 -1.43
N ASN A 93 6.30 7.47 -1.19
CA ASN A 93 5.28 7.83 -2.18
C ASN A 93 5.89 8.51 -3.41
N GLU A 94 6.89 9.37 -3.23
CA GLU A 94 7.66 9.96 -4.34
C GLU A 94 8.39 8.88 -5.14
N MET A 95 9.01 7.90 -4.47
CA MET A 95 9.65 6.78 -5.18
C MET A 95 8.63 5.91 -5.93
N MET A 96 7.45 5.66 -5.36
CA MET A 96 6.36 4.97 -6.05
C MET A 96 5.94 5.71 -7.33
N ARG A 97 5.79 7.04 -7.28
CA ARG A 97 5.53 7.88 -8.48
C ARG A 97 6.64 7.76 -9.54
N ASN A 98 7.89 7.76 -9.11
CA ASN A 98 9.03 7.58 -10.02
C ASN A 98 8.97 6.23 -10.73
N ILE A 99 8.64 5.14 -10.01
CA ILE A 99 8.46 3.80 -10.60
C ILE A 99 7.36 3.82 -11.67
N TRP A 100 6.21 4.44 -11.40
CA TRP A 100 5.14 4.57 -12.40
C TRP A 100 5.62 5.26 -13.69
N THR A 101 6.40 6.33 -13.55
CA THR A 101 6.98 7.06 -14.68
C THR A 101 8.04 6.23 -15.42
N ASP A 102 8.88 5.52 -14.67
CA ASP A 102 9.93 4.69 -15.22
C ASP A 102 9.37 3.48 -15.98
N ARG A 103 8.25 2.89 -15.53
CA ARG A 103 7.58 1.79 -16.25
C ARG A 103 7.19 2.23 -17.66
N ARG A 104 6.68 3.45 -17.81
CA ARG A 104 6.39 4.03 -19.13
C ARG A 104 7.66 4.22 -19.95
N LYS A 105 8.74 4.72 -19.36
CA LYS A 105 10.03 4.85 -20.05
C LYS A 105 10.56 3.48 -20.50
N LEU A 106 10.30 2.43 -19.73
CA LEU A 106 10.70 1.05 -20.02
C LEU A 106 9.89 0.48 -21.20
N GLU A 107 8.57 0.72 -21.25
CA GLU A 107 7.73 0.42 -22.42
C GLU A 107 8.22 1.15 -23.68
N MET A 108 8.64 2.40 -23.52
CA MET A 108 9.24 3.21 -24.59
C MET A 108 10.70 2.86 -24.89
N ARG A 109 11.28 1.81 -24.26
CA ARG A 109 12.69 1.39 -24.37
C ARG A 109 13.72 2.48 -24.06
N LYS A 110 13.35 3.49 -23.26
CA LYS A 110 14.21 4.59 -22.80
C LYS A 110 14.98 4.27 -21.52
N THR A 111 14.64 3.17 -20.85
CA THR A 111 15.33 2.68 -19.66
C THR A 111 15.26 1.16 -19.62
N THR A 112 16.00 0.52 -18.71
CA THR A 112 16.03 -0.93 -18.52
C THR A 112 15.44 -1.32 -17.17
N LEU A 113 14.97 -2.56 -17.06
CA LEU A 113 14.50 -3.11 -15.78
C LEU A 113 15.61 -3.09 -14.72
N THR A 114 16.85 -3.37 -15.12
CA THR A 114 18.04 -3.34 -14.25
C THR A 114 18.31 -1.93 -13.69
N ALA A 115 18.19 -0.89 -14.52
CA ALA A 115 18.36 0.50 -14.07
C ALA A 115 17.27 0.92 -13.07
N MET A 116 16.02 0.47 -13.28
CA MET A 116 14.92 0.70 -12.35
C MET A 116 15.16 -0.01 -11.01
N LEU A 117 15.57 -1.28 -11.04
CA LEU A 117 15.91 -2.05 -9.82
C LEU A 117 17.09 -1.42 -9.06
N SER A 118 18.14 -0.99 -9.77
CA SER A 118 19.28 -0.28 -9.17
C SER A 118 18.84 1.01 -8.47
N ARG A 119 17.89 1.76 -9.07
CA ARG A 119 17.34 2.98 -8.44
C ARG A 119 16.58 2.67 -7.16
N VAL A 120 15.75 1.61 -7.15
CA VAL A 120 15.03 1.14 -5.95
C VAL A 120 16.03 0.72 -4.87
N GLU A 121 17.08 -0.01 -5.24
CA GLU A 121 18.10 -0.47 -4.30
C GLU A 121 18.91 0.68 -3.70
N ASN A 122 19.32 1.65 -4.52
CA ASN A 122 19.99 2.85 -4.05
C ASN A 122 19.07 3.68 -3.12
N PHE A 123 17.77 3.73 -3.41
CA PHE A 123 16.80 4.36 -2.53
C PHE A 123 16.67 3.62 -1.20
N ARG A 124 16.56 2.28 -1.23
CA ARG A 124 16.53 1.43 -0.04
C ARG A 124 17.72 1.73 0.89
N LYS A 125 18.94 1.71 0.35
CA LYS A 125 20.17 2.00 1.10
C LYS A 125 20.11 3.38 1.78
N ARG A 126 19.76 4.42 1.01
CA ARG A 126 19.62 5.78 1.55
C ARG A 126 18.57 5.90 2.65
N MET A 127 17.41 5.25 2.49
CA MET A 127 16.35 5.28 3.50
C MET A 127 16.80 4.60 4.79
N LEU A 128 17.41 3.41 4.69
CA LEU A 128 17.90 2.69 5.86
C LEU A 128 18.99 3.47 6.59
N GLU A 129 19.98 4.02 5.88
CA GLU A 129 21.04 4.84 6.47
C GLU A 129 20.50 6.10 7.15
N LYS A 130 19.57 6.79 6.48
CA LYS A 130 18.97 8.04 6.98
C LYS A 130 18.13 7.83 8.23
N TYR A 131 17.28 6.80 8.25
CA TYR A 131 16.26 6.64 9.30
C TYR A 131 16.64 5.63 10.39
N ASN A 132 17.50 4.63 10.14
CA ASN A 132 17.84 3.65 11.19
C ASN A 132 18.49 4.30 12.42
N ARG A 133 19.28 5.37 12.23
CA ARG A 133 19.87 6.15 13.33
C ARG A 133 18.84 6.92 14.18
N LEU A 134 17.64 7.13 13.65
CA LEU A 134 16.55 7.89 14.29
C LEU A 134 15.51 6.99 14.97
N LEU A 135 15.62 5.66 14.84
CA LEU A 135 14.59 4.71 15.25
C LEU A 135 15.13 3.75 16.32
N ASP A 136 14.51 3.77 17.50
CA ASP A 136 14.74 2.85 18.61
C ASP A 136 13.64 1.78 18.66
N ASP A 137 14.03 0.50 18.66
CA ASP A 137 13.11 -0.64 18.74
C ASP A 137 12.41 -0.75 20.10
N ARG A 138 12.88 -0.05 21.13
CA ARG A 138 12.25 0.00 22.46
C ARG A 138 10.98 0.84 22.49
N VAL A 139 10.86 1.83 21.60
CA VAL A 139 9.73 2.75 21.56
C VAL A 139 8.68 2.23 20.56
N PRO A 140 7.41 1.99 20.97
CA PRO A 140 6.33 1.47 20.12
C PRO A 140 6.22 2.10 18.74
N ILE A 141 6.12 3.43 18.68
CA ILE A 141 5.91 4.16 17.42
C ILE A 141 7.14 4.14 16.50
N GLN A 142 8.34 4.07 17.08
CA GLN A 142 9.58 4.01 16.31
C GLN A 142 9.78 2.59 15.75
N LYS A 143 9.51 1.56 16.54
CA LYS A 143 9.44 0.17 16.07
C LYS A 143 8.38 -0.01 14.97
N TYR A 144 7.20 0.58 15.15
CA TYR A 144 6.16 0.62 14.13
C TYR A 144 6.67 1.27 12.84
N SER A 145 7.32 2.42 12.94
CA SER A 145 7.90 3.14 11.79
C SER A 145 8.95 2.32 11.05
N LYS A 146 9.79 1.56 11.78
CA LYS A 146 10.77 0.64 11.19
C LYS A 146 10.10 -0.49 10.40
N LEU A 147 9.05 -1.09 10.95
CA LEU A 147 8.26 -2.12 10.25
C LEU A 147 7.57 -1.56 9.01
N VAL A 148 6.98 -0.36 9.11
CA VAL A 148 6.38 0.34 7.96
C VAL A 148 7.42 0.62 6.88
N MET A 149 8.62 1.09 7.25
CA MET A 149 9.72 1.31 6.30
C MET A 149 10.07 0.04 5.54
N GLN A 150 10.23 -1.09 6.25
CA GLN A 150 10.52 -2.38 5.63
C GLN A 150 9.39 -2.84 4.69
N LEU A 151 8.14 -2.71 5.11
CA LEU A 151 6.97 -3.03 4.30
C LEU A 151 6.97 -2.22 3.00
N LEU A 152 7.22 -0.91 3.09
CA LEU A 152 7.25 -0.03 1.92
C LEU A 152 8.43 -0.35 0.99
N ILE A 153 9.60 -0.74 1.52
CA ILE A 153 10.73 -1.21 0.70
C ILE A 153 10.34 -2.45 -0.11
N PHE A 154 9.77 -3.48 0.51
CA PHE A 154 9.35 -4.68 -0.20
C PHE A 154 8.25 -4.37 -1.22
N ARG A 155 7.36 -3.44 -0.89
CA ARG A 155 6.34 -2.96 -1.82
C ARG A 155 6.94 -2.36 -3.10
N LEU A 156 8.03 -1.59 -3.01
CA LEU A 156 8.72 -1.07 -4.19
C LEU A 156 9.24 -2.20 -5.09
N HIS A 157 9.78 -3.28 -4.53
CA HIS A 157 10.22 -4.45 -5.30
C HIS A 157 9.06 -5.13 -6.02
N VAL A 158 7.95 -5.37 -5.31
CA VAL A 158 6.73 -5.93 -5.91
C VAL A 158 6.21 -5.02 -7.02
N MET A 159 6.21 -3.71 -6.83
CA MET A 159 5.83 -2.77 -7.88
C MET A 159 6.73 -2.92 -9.11
N VAL A 160 8.05 -3.06 -8.99
CA VAL A 160 8.88 -3.21 -10.20
C VAL A 160 8.65 -4.55 -10.90
N LEU A 161 8.49 -5.63 -10.15
CA LEU A 161 8.55 -7.00 -10.67
C LEU A 161 7.18 -7.60 -11.04
N HIS A 162 6.09 -7.21 -10.36
CA HIS A 162 4.74 -7.76 -10.58
C HIS A 162 4.29 -7.76 -12.05
N PRO A 163 4.48 -6.68 -12.86
CA PRO A 163 4.04 -6.68 -14.26
C PRO A 163 4.67 -7.78 -15.13
N TYR A 164 5.82 -8.31 -14.72
CA TYR A 164 6.55 -9.34 -15.45
C TYR A 164 6.25 -10.76 -14.95
N HIS A 165 5.51 -10.89 -13.85
CA HIS A 165 5.18 -12.17 -13.22
C HIS A 165 4.38 -13.09 -14.14
N SER A 166 3.39 -12.54 -14.85
CA SER A 166 2.51 -13.30 -15.74
C SER A 166 2.96 -13.27 -17.22
N ASN A 167 4.14 -12.73 -17.52
CA ASN A 167 4.62 -12.61 -18.90
C ASN A 167 5.25 -13.93 -19.37
N THR A 168 4.48 -14.72 -20.12
CA THR A 168 4.92 -16.01 -20.68
C THR A 168 5.92 -15.86 -21.82
N ALA A 169 6.01 -14.70 -22.46
CA ALA A 169 6.92 -14.46 -23.59
C ALA A 169 8.36 -14.17 -23.14
N ASN A 170 8.54 -13.56 -21.96
CA ASN A 170 9.84 -13.29 -21.35
C ASN A 170 9.73 -13.55 -19.84
N PRO A 171 9.90 -14.80 -19.40
CA PRO A 171 9.78 -15.14 -17.98
C PRO A 171 10.86 -14.42 -17.18
N LEU A 172 10.50 -14.01 -15.96
CA LEU A 172 11.45 -13.47 -15.01
C LEU A 172 12.53 -14.51 -14.68
N PRO A 173 13.81 -14.11 -14.64
CA PRO A 173 14.87 -14.95 -14.09
C PRO A 173 14.50 -15.46 -12.69
N ASP A 174 14.88 -16.70 -12.38
CA ASP A 174 14.52 -17.38 -11.11
C ASP A 174 14.88 -16.54 -9.87
N LYS A 175 16.02 -15.85 -9.90
CA LYS A 175 16.44 -14.93 -8.82
C LYS A 175 15.44 -13.79 -8.59
N LEU A 176 14.93 -13.18 -9.67
CA LEU A 176 13.95 -12.09 -9.59
C LEU A 176 12.56 -12.60 -9.22
N SER A 177 12.18 -13.79 -9.69
CA SER A 177 10.95 -14.47 -9.25
C SER A 177 11.00 -14.77 -7.75
N GLY A 178 12.13 -15.31 -7.26
CA GLY A 178 12.35 -15.54 -5.83
C GLY A 178 12.27 -14.26 -5.00
N LEU A 179 12.88 -13.17 -5.48
CA LEU A 179 12.81 -11.85 -4.83
C LEU A 179 11.37 -11.32 -4.76
N LEU A 180 10.58 -11.46 -5.83
CA LEU A 180 9.18 -11.05 -5.89
C LEU A 180 8.33 -11.81 -4.86
N VAL A 181 8.44 -13.15 -4.85
CA VAL A 181 7.71 -14.01 -3.91
C VAL A 181 8.11 -13.72 -2.46
N THR A 182 9.42 -13.63 -2.19
CA THR A 182 9.95 -13.32 -0.86
C THR A 182 9.48 -11.94 -0.39
N SER A 183 9.49 -10.94 -1.27
CA SER A 183 8.97 -9.60 -0.96
C SER A 183 7.47 -9.66 -0.63
N GLY A 184 6.69 -10.44 -1.39
CA GLY A 184 5.26 -10.64 -1.13
C GLY A 184 5.00 -11.26 0.25
N VAL A 185 5.71 -12.33 0.59
CA VAL A 185 5.62 -12.99 1.90
C VAL A 185 5.97 -12.02 3.03
N LEU A 186 7.09 -11.30 2.91
CA LEU A 186 7.54 -10.35 3.94
C LEU A 186 6.55 -9.20 4.15
N ILE A 187 5.88 -8.71 3.10
CA ILE A 187 4.85 -7.68 3.24
C ILE A 187 3.68 -8.19 4.08
N ILE A 188 3.19 -9.41 3.80
CA ILE A 188 2.06 -9.97 4.56
C ILE A 188 2.48 -10.29 5.99
N GLU A 189 3.66 -10.89 6.21
CA GLU A 189 4.16 -11.16 7.57
C GLU A 189 4.30 -9.88 8.41
N ILE A 190 4.82 -8.79 7.82
CA ILE A 190 4.91 -7.50 8.50
C ILE A 190 3.51 -6.96 8.78
N ALA A 191 2.58 -7.03 7.82
CA ALA A 191 1.20 -6.60 8.01
C ALA A 191 0.51 -7.38 9.15
N ILE A 192 0.69 -8.70 9.21
CA ILE A 192 0.21 -9.56 10.31
C ILE A 192 0.77 -9.08 11.64
N ARG A 193 2.07 -8.76 11.73
CA ARG A 193 2.66 -8.25 12.99
C ARG A 193 2.14 -6.88 13.39
N LEU A 194 1.94 -6.00 12.42
CA LEU A 194 1.38 -4.67 12.65
C LEU A 194 -0.07 -4.76 13.16
N GLU A 195 -0.80 -5.81 12.78
CA GLU A 195 -2.18 -6.04 13.17
C GLU A 195 -2.34 -6.83 14.47
N SER A 196 -1.56 -7.89 14.65
CA SER A 196 -1.69 -8.84 15.77
C SER A 196 -1.05 -8.35 17.06
N ASN A 197 -0.05 -7.47 16.99
CA ASN A 197 0.68 -7.02 18.17
C ASN A 197 -0.10 -5.89 18.90
N PRO A 198 -0.48 -6.08 20.18
CA PRO A 198 -1.18 -5.05 20.95
C PRO A 198 -0.44 -3.72 21.08
N MET A 199 0.90 -3.73 20.97
CA MET A 199 1.77 -2.55 21.01
C MET A 199 1.43 -1.52 19.91
N PHE A 200 0.77 -1.94 18.82
CA PHE A 200 0.48 -1.10 17.67
C PHE A 200 -1.00 -0.71 17.55
N ARG A 201 -1.82 -1.00 18.57
CA ARG A 201 -3.27 -0.81 18.53
C ARG A 201 -3.69 0.63 18.24
N ASP A 202 -2.92 1.61 18.71
CA ASP A 202 -3.20 3.04 18.51
C ASP A 202 -3.13 3.46 17.02
N TRP A 203 -2.39 2.69 16.20
CA TRP A 203 -2.25 2.92 14.76
C TRP A 203 -3.04 1.91 13.91
N ALA A 204 -3.90 1.10 14.53
CA ALA A 204 -4.68 0.07 13.84
C ALA A 204 -5.59 0.66 12.75
N TRP A 205 -6.09 1.88 12.96
CA TRP A 205 -6.93 2.60 11.99
C TRP A 205 -6.23 2.85 10.65
N TYR A 206 -4.89 2.89 10.63
CA TYR A 206 -4.11 3.15 9.42
C TYR A 206 -3.74 1.85 8.66
N LEU A 207 -3.92 0.66 9.25
CA LEU A 207 -3.47 -0.61 8.66
C LEU A 207 -4.07 -0.92 7.29
N GLY A 208 -5.33 -0.53 7.05
CA GLY A 208 -5.99 -0.69 5.76
C GLY A 208 -5.29 0.06 4.61
N ALA A 209 -4.50 1.08 4.92
CA ALA A 209 -3.67 1.77 3.94
C ALA A 209 -2.47 0.92 3.48
N TYR A 210 -1.96 0.02 4.31
CA TYR A 210 -0.85 -0.86 3.97
C TYR A 210 -1.31 -2.18 3.33
N GLN A 211 -2.44 -2.72 3.77
CA GLN A 211 -2.94 -4.00 3.31
C GLN A 211 -3.51 -3.90 1.89
N GLN A 212 -2.88 -4.61 0.96
CA GLN A 212 -3.37 -4.76 -0.41
C GLN A 212 -3.57 -6.23 -0.72
N TYR A 213 -4.83 -6.59 -1.02
CA TYR A 213 -5.20 -7.94 -1.46
C TYR A 213 -4.40 -8.41 -2.69
N GLN A 214 -3.89 -7.47 -3.50
CA GLN A 214 -3.07 -7.77 -4.69
C GLN A 214 -1.87 -8.69 -4.38
N ILE A 215 -1.22 -8.52 -3.23
CA ILE A 215 -0.04 -9.32 -2.88
C ILE A 215 -0.45 -10.74 -2.49
N ALA A 216 -1.56 -10.90 -1.75
CA ALA A 216 -2.09 -12.20 -1.40
C ALA A 216 -2.54 -12.97 -2.65
N LEU A 217 -3.14 -12.28 -3.63
CA LEU A 217 -3.48 -12.86 -4.94
C LEU A 217 -2.26 -13.32 -5.72
N LEU A 218 -1.18 -12.53 -5.72
CA LEU A 218 0.08 -12.91 -6.34
C LEU A 218 0.63 -14.20 -5.71
N LEU A 219 0.66 -14.29 -4.39
CA LEU A 219 1.16 -15.48 -3.69
C LEU A 219 0.25 -16.71 -3.90
N ALA A 220 -1.07 -16.52 -3.91
CA ALA A 220 -2.02 -17.58 -4.22
C ALA A 220 -1.85 -18.10 -5.66
N THR A 221 -1.59 -17.19 -6.60
CA THR A 221 -1.30 -17.54 -8.00
C THR A 221 0.01 -18.32 -8.11
N GLU A 222 1.05 -17.86 -7.41
CA GLU A 222 2.35 -18.53 -7.40
C GLU A 222 2.25 -19.96 -6.85
N ILE A 223 1.56 -20.15 -5.72
CA ILE A 223 1.44 -21.47 -5.09
C ILE A 223 0.55 -22.41 -5.91
N TYR A 224 -0.40 -21.87 -6.67
CA TYR A 224 -1.23 -22.65 -7.59
C TYR A 224 -0.40 -23.20 -8.77
N TYR A 225 0.41 -22.37 -9.41
CA TYR A 225 1.25 -22.80 -10.54
C TYR A 225 2.50 -23.57 -10.10
N ARG A 226 3.04 -23.30 -8.91
CA ARG A 226 4.25 -23.93 -8.37
C ARG A 226 4.02 -24.40 -6.92
N PRO A 227 3.31 -25.54 -6.72
CA PRO A 227 2.97 -26.03 -5.38
C PRO A 227 4.18 -26.39 -4.50
N THR A 228 5.31 -26.76 -5.11
CA THR A 228 6.56 -27.16 -4.44
C THR A 228 7.55 -26.00 -4.27
N HIS A 229 7.08 -24.75 -4.29
CA HIS A 229 7.95 -23.58 -4.12
C HIS A 229 8.62 -23.57 -2.74
N ARG A 230 9.88 -23.10 -2.65
CA ARG A 230 10.66 -23.05 -1.40
C ARG A 230 9.94 -22.31 -0.27
N GLU A 231 9.25 -21.23 -0.62
CA GLU A 231 8.50 -20.39 0.33
C GLU A 231 7.06 -20.88 0.59
N ALA A 232 6.64 -22.03 0.04
CA ALA A 232 5.25 -22.51 0.15
C ALA A 232 4.77 -22.61 1.62
N GLU A 233 5.62 -23.11 2.52
CA GLU A 233 5.31 -23.23 3.95
C GLU A 233 5.12 -21.89 4.66
N ARG A 234 5.68 -20.79 4.11
CA ARG A 234 5.47 -19.43 4.63
C ARG A 234 4.29 -18.72 3.97
N ILE A 235 3.99 -19.07 2.72
CA ILE A 235 2.86 -18.52 1.96
C ILE A 235 1.52 -18.98 2.55
N TRP A 236 1.37 -20.27 2.89
CA TRP A 236 0.10 -20.80 3.40
C TRP A 236 -0.41 -20.07 4.66
N PRO A 237 0.38 -19.88 5.73
CA PRO A 237 -0.05 -19.10 6.89
C PRO A 237 -0.43 -17.66 6.54
N CYS A 238 0.25 -17.05 5.56
CA CYS A 238 -0.08 -15.71 5.08
C CYS A 238 -1.46 -15.70 4.39
N LEU A 239 -1.76 -16.69 3.55
CA LEU A 239 -3.05 -16.83 2.88
C LEU A 239 -4.17 -17.16 3.87
N ASP A 240 -3.90 -18.06 4.81
CA ASP A 240 -4.85 -18.44 5.86
C ASP A 240 -5.26 -17.21 6.70
N TRP A 241 -4.30 -16.33 7.05
CA TRP A 241 -4.60 -15.08 7.75
C TRP A 241 -5.42 -14.10 6.90
N VAL A 242 -5.04 -13.89 5.64
CA VAL A 242 -5.66 -12.87 4.78
C VAL A 242 -7.09 -13.26 4.38
N PHE A 243 -7.32 -14.54 4.07
CA PHE A 243 -8.61 -15.08 3.64
C PHE A 243 -9.40 -15.75 4.77
N GLN A 244 -8.88 -15.73 6.00
CA GLN A 244 -9.52 -16.33 7.19
C GLN A 244 -9.87 -17.80 6.99
N LEU A 245 -8.95 -18.55 6.39
CA LEU A 245 -9.13 -19.98 6.09
C LEU A 245 -8.83 -20.82 7.33
N ASP A 246 -9.53 -21.94 7.48
CA ASP A 246 -9.22 -22.92 8.53
C ASP A 246 -7.89 -23.62 8.21
N PRO A 247 -6.88 -23.55 9.10
CA PRO A 247 -5.59 -24.21 8.92
C PRO A 247 -5.69 -25.70 8.62
N ASN A 248 -6.71 -26.40 9.13
CA ASN A 248 -6.87 -27.85 9.03
C ASN A 248 -7.43 -28.33 7.69
N VAL A 249 -7.92 -27.41 6.85
CA VAL A 249 -8.51 -27.76 5.55
C VAL A 249 -7.40 -28.13 4.54
N PRO A 250 -7.60 -29.17 3.70
CA PRO A 250 -6.65 -29.51 2.65
C PRO A 250 -6.35 -28.34 1.70
N ARG A 251 -5.10 -28.24 1.24
CA ARG A 251 -4.61 -27.14 0.38
C ARG A 251 -5.47 -26.95 -0.88
N GLU A 252 -5.91 -28.03 -1.51
CA GLU A 252 -6.79 -27.99 -2.69
C GLU A 252 -8.13 -27.32 -2.40
N GLN A 253 -8.73 -27.63 -1.25
CA GLN A 253 -10.00 -27.04 -0.84
C GLN A 253 -9.83 -25.57 -0.42
N LYS A 254 -8.70 -25.21 0.19
CA LYS A 254 -8.34 -23.80 0.46
C LYS A 254 -8.26 -22.98 -0.83
N ILE A 255 -7.66 -23.52 -1.89
CA ILE A 255 -7.57 -22.85 -3.20
C ILE A 255 -8.97 -22.60 -3.77
N LEU A 256 -9.86 -23.60 -3.72
CA LEU A 256 -11.24 -23.44 -4.18
C LEU A 256 -11.99 -22.36 -3.39
N GLN A 257 -11.79 -22.27 -2.07
CA GLN A 257 -12.37 -21.22 -1.23
C GLN A 257 -11.85 -19.84 -1.62
N ILE A 258 -10.53 -19.68 -1.76
CA ILE A 258 -9.90 -18.43 -2.20
C ILE A 258 -10.49 -18.00 -3.56
N LEU A 259 -10.52 -18.90 -4.54
CA LEU A 259 -11.04 -18.62 -5.88
C LEU A 259 -12.52 -18.24 -5.84
N THR A 260 -13.34 -18.95 -5.06
CA THR A 260 -14.77 -18.66 -4.90
C THR A 260 -14.99 -17.28 -4.28
N GLU A 261 -14.22 -16.93 -3.25
CA GLU A 261 -14.29 -15.62 -2.61
C GLU A 261 -13.88 -14.50 -3.57
N ILE A 262 -12.80 -14.69 -4.34
CA ILE A 262 -12.37 -13.74 -5.36
C ILE A 262 -13.45 -13.57 -6.42
N MET A 263 -13.98 -14.67 -6.97
CA MET A 263 -15.05 -14.63 -7.97
C MET A 263 -16.29 -13.90 -7.45
N SER A 264 -16.71 -14.17 -6.22
CA SER A 264 -17.84 -13.50 -5.58
C SER A 264 -17.61 -11.99 -5.47
N LYS A 265 -16.45 -11.57 -4.94
CA LYS A 265 -16.08 -10.16 -4.83
C LYS A 265 -15.98 -9.48 -6.19
N THR A 266 -15.34 -10.12 -7.16
CA THR A 266 -15.21 -9.60 -8.53
C THR A 266 -16.58 -9.42 -9.19
N ASN A 267 -17.50 -10.37 -9.04
CA ASN A 267 -18.86 -10.26 -9.54
C ASN A 267 -19.62 -9.08 -8.91
N LEU A 268 -19.49 -8.89 -7.59
CA LEU A 268 -20.08 -7.74 -6.89
C LEU A 268 -19.52 -6.42 -7.42
N TYR A 269 -18.19 -6.30 -7.57
CA TYR A 269 -17.56 -5.11 -8.16
C TYR A 269 -17.99 -4.86 -9.61
N MET A 270 -18.08 -5.91 -10.43
CA MET A 270 -18.59 -5.80 -11.81
C MET A 270 -20.06 -5.37 -11.83
N GLY A 271 -20.87 -5.80 -10.87
CA GLY A 271 -22.24 -5.35 -10.67
C GLY A 271 -22.32 -3.86 -10.28
N LEU A 272 -21.51 -3.44 -9.30
CA LEU A 272 -21.40 -2.03 -8.87
C LEU A 272 -20.95 -1.12 -10.02
N ARG A 273 -20.02 -1.57 -10.86
CA ARG A 273 -19.54 -0.79 -12.02
C ARG A 273 -20.63 -0.59 -13.09
N LYS A 274 -21.64 -1.46 -13.12
CA LYS A 274 -22.82 -1.30 -13.97
C LYS A 274 -23.87 -0.38 -13.34
N MET A 275 -23.76 -0.02 -12.06
CA MET A 275 -24.73 0.88 -11.43
C MET A 275 -24.72 2.26 -12.10
N VAL A 276 -25.90 2.73 -12.45
CA VAL A 276 -26.17 4.04 -13.01
C VAL A 276 -26.80 4.90 -11.93
N PHE A 277 -26.38 6.15 -11.86
CA PHE A 277 -27.02 7.14 -11.01
C PHE A 277 -28.45 7.40 -11.50
N THR A 278 -29.43 7.24 -10.62
CA THR A 278 -30.87 7.34 -10.97
C THR A 278 -31.60 8.51 -10.33
N GLY A 279 -30.94 9.28 -9.48
CA GLY A 279 -31.49 10.49 -8.87
C GLY A 279 -31.12 10.61 -7.41
N VAL A 280 -31.76 11.56 -6.73
CA VAL A 280 -31.66 11.76 -5.28
C VAL A 280 -33.06 11.81 -4.72
N THR A 281 -33.34 11.04 -3.66
CA THR A 281 -34.58 11.15 -2.89
C THR A 281 -34.22 11.34 -1.43
N ASN A 282 -34.80 12.37 -0.79
CA ASN A 282 -34.57 12.72 0.62
C ASN A 282 -33.09 12.95 1.00
N GLY A 283 -32.27 13.43 0.06
CA GLY A 283 -30.85 13.72 0.30
C GLY A 283 -29.91 12.52 0.12
N GLU A 284 -30.43 11.32 -0.18
CA GLU A 284 -29.62 10.15 -0.49
C GLU A 284 -29.54 9.88 -2.00
N ALA A 285 -28.34 9.59 -2.48
CA ALA A 285 -28.09 9.26 -3.88
C ALA A 285 -28.62 7.85 -4.20
N LEU A 286 -29.53 7.75 -5.17
CA LEU A 286 -30.09 6.50 -5.66
C LEU A 286 -29.26 5.94 -6.81
N TRP A 287 -28.81 4.69 -6.65
CA TRP A 287 -28.06 3.95 -7.65
C TRP A 287 -28.89 2.73 -8.08
N SER A 288 -29.06 2.51 -9.39
CA SER A 288 -29.73 1.31 -9.90
C SER A 288 -28.85 0.58 -10.90
N LEU A 289 -29.04 -0.72 -11.03
CA LEU A 289 -28.50 -1.45 -12.19
C LEU A 289 -29.15 -0.92 -13.49
N PRO A 290 -28.49 -1.02 -14.65
CA PRO A 290 -29.08 -0.61 -15.92
C PRO A 290 -30.32 -1.47 -16.17
N ARG A 291 -31.42 -0.85 -16.59
CA ARG A 291 -32.61 -1.60 -17.02
C ARG A 291 -32.19 -2.52 -18.16
N SER A 292 -32.15 -3.83 -17.89
CA SER A 292 -32.18 -4.85 -18.93
C SER A 292 -33.44 -4.60 -19.77
N ASN A 293 -33.28 -4.26 -21.04
CA ASN A 293 -34.39 -3.99 -21.95
C ASN A 293 -35.06 -5.30 -22.42
N ASN A 294 -35.40 -6.18 -21.49
CA ASN A 294 -36.27 -7.33 -21.70
C ASN A 294 -37.52 -7.11 -20.85
N GLY A 295 -38.56 -6.50 -21.42
CA GLY A 295 -39.91 -6.56 -20.84
C GLY A 295 -40.69 -7.75 -21.40
N PRO A 296 -41.93 -8.01 -20.92
CA PRO A 296 -42.48 -7.73 -19.59
C PRO A 296 -42.87 -9.03 -18.86
N GLY A 297 -42.80 -9.03 -17.53
CA GLY A 297 -43.27 -10.15 -16.72
C GLY A 297 -42.87 -10.01 -15.25
N SER A 298 -43.57 -9.15 -14.52
CA SER A 298 -43.74 -9.37 -13.08
C SER A 298 -44.59 -10.65 -12.89
N PRO A 299 -44.33 -11.45 -11.85
CA PRO A 299 -44.98 -11.14 -10.57
C PRO A 299 -44.03 -11.18 -9.37
N GLU A 300 -44.28 -10.21 -8.50
CA GLU A 300 -44.36 -10.25 -7.04
C GLU A 300 -43.63 -11.35 -6.22
N ASN A 301 -43.08 -10.85 -5.10
CA ASN A 301 -42.59 -11.54 -3.91
C ASN A 301 -41.21 -12.21 -3.98
N SER A 302 -40.20 -11.47 -3.52
CA SER A 302 -39.48 -11.92 -2.31
C SER A 302 -38.86 -10.73 -1.59
N SER A 303 -39.45 -10.40 -0.45
CA SER A 303 -38.83 -9.62 0.61
C SER A 303 -37.73 -10.48 1.22
N ASP A 304 -36.47 -10.05 1.12
CA ASP A 304 -35.47 -10.38 2.12
C ASP A 304 -34.54 -9.19 2.30
N GLY A 305 -34.68 -8.54 3.46
CA GLY A 305 -33.82 -7.48 3.92
C GLY A 305 -32.44 -8.03 4.25
N GLY A 306 -31.49 -7.85 3.33
CA GLY A 306 -30.07 -8.05 3.59
C GLY A 306 -29.51 -6.92 4.44
N SER A 307 -29.56 -7.09 5.77
CA SER A 307 -28.83 -6.24 6.71
C SER A 307 -27.35 -6.19 6.35
N VAL A 308 -26.82 -4.96 6.26
CA VAL A 308 -25.40 -4.67 6.17
C VAL A 308 -24.73 -5.19 7.43
N VAL A 309 -23.99 -6.30 7.32
CA VAL A 309 -23.16 -6.80 8.41
C VAL A 309 -22.02 -5.81 8.64
N GLY A 310 -22.12 -5.11 9.77
CA GLY A 310 -21.07 -4.26 10.31
C GLY A 310 -19.78 -5.05 10.57
N GLN A 311 -18.67 -4.33 10.52
CA GLN A 311 -17.34 -4.80 10.92
C GLN A 311 -17.40 -5.60 12.23
N SER A 312 -17.20 -6.91 12.12
CA SER A 312 -17.02 -7.75 13.30
C SER A 312 -15.63 -7.52 13.88
N GLN A 313 -15.58 -7.20 15.17
CA GLN A 313 -14.36 -6.99 15.95
C GLN A 313 -13.50 -8.26 15.95
N ARG A 314 -12.22 -8.09 15.61
CA ARG A 314 -11.20 -9.14 15.59
C ARG A 314 -10.84 -9.57 17.02
N HIS A 315 -11.31 -10.74 17.43
CA HIS A 315 -10.76 -11.47 18.58
C HIS A 315 -10.48 -12.93 18.18
N GLY A 316 -9.20 -13.20 17.90
CA GLY A 316 -8.64 -14.53 17.75
C GLY A 316 -7.27 -14.56 18.41
N SER A 317 -7.18 -15.23 19.56
CA SER A 317 -5.97 -15.35 20.36
C SER A 317 -5.10 -16.47 19.80
N ILE A 318 -3.93 -16.14 19.25
CA ILE A 318 -2.81 -17.08 19.10
C ILE A 318 -1.53 -16.34 19.49
N ALA A 319 -1.05 -16.59 20.70
CA ALA A 319 0.23 -16.11 21.19
C ALA A 319 1.19 -17.30 21.37
N GLY A 320 2.32 -17.23 20.66
CA GLY A 320 3.57 -17.94 20.96
C GLY A 320 4.73 -16.97 20.70
N PRO A 321 5.86 -17.06 21.43
CA PRO A 321 6.89 -16.02 21.40
C PRO A 321 7.59 -16.02 20.03
N ALA A 322 7.40 -14.94 19.27
CA ALA A 322 7.98 -14.80 17.94
C ALA A 322 9.49 -14.48 18.04
N ALA A 323 10.31 -15.39 17.51
CA ALA A 323 11.74 -15.18 17.34
C ALA A 323 12.03 -13.89 16.53
N PRO A 324 13.16 -13.21 16.78
CA PRO A 324 13.57 -12.08 15.96
C PRO A 324 13.70 -12.54 14.50
N LEU A 325 12.97 -11.90 13.58
CA LEU A 325 13.26 -12.11 12.17
C LEU A 325 14.71 -11.67 11.92
N PRO A 326 15.54 -12.52 11.32
CA PRO A 326 16.80 -12.04 10.80
C PRO A 326 16.51 -10.92 9.80
N MET A 327 17.28 -9.84 9.88
CA MET A 327 17.43 -8.89 8.77
C MET A 327 18.10 -9.66 7.63
N VAL A 328 17.34 -10.51 6.93
CA VAL A 328 17.84 -11.20 5.76
C VAL A 328 18.11 -10.12 4.75
N ASN A 329 19.40 -9.87 4.50
CA ASN A 329 19.85 -9.14 3.35
C ASN A 329 19.56 -10.04 2.13
N VAL A 330 18.31 -10.05 1.67
CA VAL A 330 17.82 -10.89 0.55
C VAL A 330 18.63 -10.65 -0.74
N MET A 331 19.47 -9.62 -0.75
CA MET A 331 20.33 -9.18 -1.85
C MET A 331 21.81 -9.56 -1.68
N GLU A 332 22.22 -10.16 -0.55
CA GLU A 332 23.60 -10.60 -0.31
C GLU A 332 23.88 -11.87 -1.13
N GLY A 333 24.45 -11.68 -2.33
CA GLY A 333 24.67 -12.74 -3.33
C GLY A 333 24.15 -12.42 -4.74
N LEU A 334 23.62 -11.22 -4.97
CA LEU A 334 23.38 -10.70 -6.32
C LEU A 334 24.69 -10.13 -6.87
N ASP A 335 25.43 -10.95 -7.62
CA ASP A 335 26.44 -10.44 -8.57
C ASP A 335 25.71 -9.61 -9.63
N TRP A 336 26.19 -8.38 -9.82
CA TRP A 336 25.63 -7.39 -10.73
C TRP A 336 26.50 -7.18 -11.98
N ASP A 337 27.38 -8.15 -12.27
CA ASP A 337 28.23 -8.16 -13.46
C ASP A 337 27.51 -8.81 -14.66
#